data_AF-A0A7J3I2N5-F1
#
_entry.id   AF-A0A7J3I2N5-F1
#
_cell.length_a   1.000
_cell.length_b   1.000
_cell.length_c   1.000
_cell.angle_alpha   90.00
_cell.angle_beta   90.00
_cell.angle_gamma   90.00
#
_symmetry.space_group_name_H-M   'P 1'
#
loop_
_entity.id
_entity.type
_entity.pdbx_description
1 polymer ?
#
loop_
_entity_poly.entity_id
_entity_poly.type
_entity_poly.pdbx_seq_one_letter_code
_entity_poly.pdbx_strand_id
1 'polypeptide(L)'
;MGRRLNIEDDPGAFRVLLSLVDEDRNPKEIAKLLNLKPPTVIYHLNKLRKIGFVKRLEKLGKDQPYGIEWKNIYEFALKEWIPRISLAEEFPKLKTDETERFKQLTNDTNFQNFIHEGFKTLNQLLLKDKRLVTFGLRKFIIAMPDALRIFTIGDFNLENATPLFVEFIQKILETKWLNNIAYRWINAFEAMKLLKHPYPLKMPLKESL
;
A
#
# COMPACT_ATOMS: atom_id res chain seq x y z
N MET A 1 2.25 -15.10 25.24
CA MET A 1 2.09 -14.70 23.83
C MET A 1 1.65 -13.24 23.78
N GLY A 2 2.52 -12.32 23.36
CA GLY A 2 2.14 -10.91 23.22
C GLY A 2 1.22 -10.73 22.01
N ARG A 3 0.08 -10.03 22.19
CA ARG A 3 -0.76 -9.61 21.06
C ARG A 3 0.13 -8.91 20.03
N ARG A 4 0.19 -9.44 18.80
CA ARG A 4 0.74 -8.67 17.67
C ARG A 4 -0.02 -7.35 17.65
N LEU A 5 0.71 -6.25 17.78
CA LEU A 5 0.14 -4.90 17.68
C LEU A 5 -0.31 -4.76 16.23
N ASN A 6 -1.61 -4.95 16.00
CA ASN A 6 -2.18 -4.82 14.67
C ASN A 6 -2.30 -3.31 14.40
N ILE A 7 -1.45 -2.78 13.54
CA ILE A 7 -1.45 -1.34 13.21
C ILE A 7 -2.80 -0.89 12.63
N GLU A 8 -3.53 -1.84 12.05
CA GLU A 8 -4.91 -1.70 11.56
C GLU A 8 -5.89 -1.21 12.64
N ASP A 9 -5.65 -1.57 13.90
CA ASP A 9 -6.54 -1.27 15.03
C ASP A 9 -6.14 0.00 15.79
N ASP A 10 -5.04 0.66 15.41
CA ASP A 10 -4.57 1.90 16.02
C ASP A 10 -4.43 3.02 14.98
N PRO A 11 -5.54 3.70 14.62
CA PRO A 11 -5.52 4.78 13.64
C PRO A 11 -4.66 5.96 14.09
N GLY A 12 -4.47 6.17 15.40
CA GLY A 12 -3.57 7.20 15.93
C GLY A 12 -2.12 6.90 15.59
N ALA A 13 -1.69 5.64 15.77
CA ALA A 13 -0.35 5.20 15.40
C ALA A 13 -0.12 5.29 13.90
N PHE A 14 -1.10 4.90 13.08
CA PHE A 14 -0.95 5.01 11.63
C PHE A 14 -0.86 6.46 11.16
N ARG A 15 -1.65 7.38 11.73
CA ARG A 15 -1.54 8.82 11.41
C ARG A 15 -0.17 9.40 11.78
N VAL A 16 0.40 8.96 12.90
CA VAL A 16 1.77 9.33 13.29
C VAL A 16 2.79 8.76 12.30
N LEU A 17 2.63 7.52 11.85
CA LEU A 17 3.50 6.94 10.82
C LEU A 17 3.42 7.72 9.50
N LEU A 18 2.22 8.01 9.01
CA LEU A 18 2.02 8.78 7.78
C LEU A 18 2.65 10.17 7.84
N SER A 19 2.62 10.82 9.01
CA SER A 19 3.22 12.15 9.17
C SER A 19 4.73 12.20 8.94
N LEU A 20 5.40 11.04 8.94
CA LEU A 20 6.84 10.86 8.71
C LEU A 20 7.17 10.46 7.27
N VAL A 21 6.19 10.33 6.38
CA VAL A 21 6.41 9.82 5.01
C VAL A 21 7.23 10.78 4.16
N ASP A 22 6.94 12.08 4.27
CA ASP A 22 7.59 13.11 3.44
C ASP A 22 8.87 13.65 4.08
N GLU A 23 8.91 13.75 5.41
CA GLU A 23 10.06 14.25 6.15
C GLU A 23 10.15 13.66 7.55
N ASP A 24 11.38 13.55 8.04
CA ASP A 24 11.66 13.21 9.43
C ASP A 24 11.16 14.32 10.36
N ARG A 25 10.54 13.95 11.48
CA ARG A 25 9.95 14.93 12.41
C ARG A 25 10.20 14.58 13.86
N ASN A 26 10.24 15.60 14.70
CA ASN A 26 10.20 15.44 16.15
C ASN A 26 8.75 15.35 16.68
N PRO A 27 8.53 14.87 17.93
CA PRO A 27 7.20 14.71 18.48
C PRO A 27 6.36 15.98 18.55
N LYS A 28 6.98 17.16 18.69
CA LYS A 28 6.26 18.45 18.77
C LYS A 28 5.70 18.85 17.41
N GLU A 29 6.49 18.65 16.34
CA GLU A 29 6.06 18.91 14.96
C GLU A 29 4.90 18.01 14.57
N ILE A 30 5.01 16.70 14.85
CA ILE A 30 3.93 15.73 14.59
C ILE A 30 2.68 16.10 15.38
N ALA A 31 2.84 16.49 16.66
CA ALA A 31 1.72 16.91 17.51
C ALA A 31 0.98 18.12 16.92
N LYS A 32 1.73 19.13 16.44
CA LYS A 32 1.19 20.31 15.77
C LYS A 32 0.45 19.92 14.48
N LEU A 33 1.09 19.13 13.62
CA LEU A 33 0.53 18.70 12.33
C LEU A 33 -0.78 17.93 12.50
N LEU A 34 -0.81 16.99 13.44
CA LEU A 34 -1.97 16.11 13.64
C LEU A 34 -3.04 16.71 14.55
N ASN A 35 -2.77 17.86 15.18
CA ASN A 35 -3.56 18.46 16.26
C ASN A 35 -3.75 17.48 17.43
N LEU A 36 -2.65 16.93 17.93
CA LEU A 36 -2.60 15.98 19.04
C LEU A 36 -1.75 16.55 20.19
N LYS A 37 -1.90 15.99 21.38
CA LYS A 37 -1.01 16.32 22.50
C LYS A 37 0.35 15.61 22.32
N PRO A 38 1.49 16.25 22.63
CA PRO A 38 2.81 15.62 22.52
C PRO A 38 2.94 14.26 23.25
N PRO A 39 2.38 14.05 24.45
CA PRO A 39 2.39 12.73 25.09
C PRO A 39 1.69 11.63 24.28
N THR A 40 0.61 11.96 23.58
CA THR A 40 -0.11 11.03 22.69
C THR A 40 0.75 10.63 21.50
N VAL A 41 1.48 11.59 20.90
CA VAL A 41 2.42 11.30 19.81
C VAL A 41 3.55 10.40 20.29
N ILE A 42 4.15 10.70 21.45
CA ILE A 42 5.22 9.88 22.04
C ILE A 42 4.74 8.45 22.31
N TYR A 43 3.51 8.29 22.80
CA TYR A 43 2.89 6.98 22.98
C TYR A 43 2.83 6.18 21.67
N HIS A 44 2.35 6.80 20.58
CA HIS A 44 2.27 6.15 19.27
C HIS A 44 3.65 5.88 18.66
N LEU A 45 4.59 6.81 18.74
CA LEU A 45 5.97 6.60 18.29
C LEU A 45 6.64 5.44 19.03
N ASN A 46 6.41 5.31 20.34
CA ASN A 46 6.92 4.17 21.10
C ASN A 46 6.29 2.84 20.66
N LYS A 47 4.99 2.81 20.31
CA LYS A 47 4.37 1.62 19.71
C LYS A 47 4.97 1.28 18.36
N LEU A 48 5.06 2.25 17.45
CA LEU A 48 5.64 2.08 16.11
C LEU A 48 7.10 1.61 16.18
N ARG A 49 7.87 2.13 17.13
CA ARG A 49 9.26 1.71 17.37
C ARG A 49 9.36 0.29 17.88
N LYS A 50 8.44 -0.14 18.77
CA LYS A 50 8.40 -1.52 19.27
C LYS A 50 8.15 -2.55 18.16
N ILE A 51 7.39 -2.18 17.13
CA ILE A 51 7.16 -3.02 15.94
C ILE A 51 8.18 -2.76 14.82
N GLY A 52 9.16 -1.89 15.05
CA GLY A 52 10.26 -1.61 14.12
C GLY A 52 9.92 -0.69 12.95
N PHE A 53 8.75 -0.05 12.89
CA PHE A 53 8.36 0.78 11.74
C PHE A 53 9.00 2.18 11.74
N VAL A 54 9.43 2.65 12.91
CA VAL A 54 10.11 3.93 13.05
C VAL A 54 11.37 3.77 13.88
N LYS A 55 12.36 4.61 13.59
CA LYS A 55 13.61 4.71 14.33
C LYS A 55 13.81 6.12 14.86
N ARG A 56 14.60 6.22 15.93
CA ARG A 56 15.13 7.50 16.40
C ARG A 56 16.32 7.87 15.52
N LEU A 57 16.38 9.12 15.10
CA LEU A 57 17.52 9.64 14.37
C LEU A 57 18.51 10.31 15.32
N GLU A 58 19.58 10.88 14.78
CA GLU A 58 20.51 11.67 15.56
C GLU A 58 19.78 12.82 16.28
N LYS A 59 20.14 13.03 17.55
CA LYS A 59 19.48 14.03 18.39
C LYS A 59 19.98 15.43 17.99
N LEU A 60 19.06 16.33 17.71
CA LEU A 60 19.35 17.72 17.33
C LEU A 60 19.08 18.63 18.54
N GLY A 61 20.11 18.87 19.34
CA GLY A 61 20.00 19.64 20.58
C GLY A 61 19.04 18.99 21.59
N LYS A 62 17.88 19.62 21.84
CA LYS A 62 16.85 19.11 22.75
C LYS A 62 15.81 18.24 22.04
N ASP A 63 15.73 18.29 20.73
CA ASP A 63 14.71 17.60 19.95
C ASP A 63 15.22 16.25 19.46
N GLN A 64 14.32 15.26 19.47
CA GLN A 64 14.59 13.89 19.03
C GLN A 64 13.76 13.62 17.78
N PRO A 65 14.34 13.72 16.57
CA PRO A 65 13.65 13.36 15.34
C PRO A 65 13.44 11.85 15.24
N TYR A 66 12.40 11.48 14.49
CA TYR A 66 12.05 10.12 14.12
C TYR A 66 11.93 10.04 12.61
N GLY A 67 12.33 8.88 12.07
CA GLY A 67 12.19 8.55 10.66
C GLY A 67 11.60 7.16 10.47
N ILE A 68 11.12 6.87 9.26
CA ILE A 68 10.56 5.58 8.90
C ILE A 68 11.69 4.56 8.68
N GLU A 69 11.50 3.33 9.15
CA GLU A 69 12.33 2.20 8.78
C GLU A 69 11.67 1.43 7.64
N TRP A 70 11.86 1.93 6.42
CA TRP A 70 11.17 1.45 5.22
C TRP A 70 11.38 -0.03 4.96
N LYS A 71 12.57 -0.55 5.25
CA LYS A 71 12.87 -1.98 5.12
C LYS A 71 11.88 -2.84 5.90
N ASN A 72 11.56 -2.44 7.13
CA ASN A 72 10.62 -3.18 7.97
C ASN A 72 9.17 -3.06 7.48
N ILE A 73 8.82 -1.93 6.84
CA ILE A 73 7.51 -1.77 6.20
C ILE A 73 7.38 -2.70 4.98
N TYR A 74 8.42 -2.79 4.15
CA TYR A 74 8.45 -3.72 3.01
C TYR A 74 8.29 -5.16 3.47
N GLU A 75 9.11 -5.58 4.44
CA GLU A 75 9.01 -6.93 4.99
C GLU A 75 7.64 -7.22 5.60
N PHE A 76 7.03 -6.23 6.28
CA PHE A 76 5.68 -6.37 6.81
C PHE A 76 4.65 -6.51 5.69
N ALA A 77 4.71 -5.68 4.66
CA ALA A 77 3.82 -5.75 3.49
C ALA A 77 3.89 -7.13 2.83
N LEU A 78 5.10 -7.65 2.62
CA LEU A 78 5.29 -8.99 2.07
C LEU A 78 4.82 -10.10 3.04
N LYS A 79 4.91 -9.92 4.36
CA LYS A 79 4.51 -10.98 5.31
C LYS A 79 3.03 -11.00 5.61
N GLU A 80 2.36 -9.85 5.58
CA GLU A 80 0.98 -9.73 6.05
C GLU A 80 -0.02 -9.52 4.90
N TRP A 81 0.40 -8.89 3.80
CA TRP A 81 -0.48 -8.63 2.66
C TRP A 81 -0.37 -9.72 1.60
N ILE A 82 0.82 -10.25 1.39
CA ILE A 82 1.05 -11.22 0.33
C ILE A 82 0.56 -12.64 0.63
N PRO A 83 0.58 -13.21 1.85
CA PRO A 83 0.04 -14.55 2.06
C PRO A 83 -1.48 -14.67 1.82
N ARG A 84 -2.16 -13.54 1.63
CA ARG A 84 -3.55 -13.48 1.13
C ARG A 84 -3.65 -13.74 -0.38
N ILE A 85 -2.51 -13.75 -1.05
CA ILE A 85 -2.29 -14.07 -2.46
C ILE A 85 -1.54 -15.40 -2.49
N SER A 86 -2.01 -16.36 -3.27
CA SER A 86 -1.28 -17.61 -3.46
C SER A 86 -0.01 -17.35 -4.29
N LEU A 87 1.09 -16.98 -3.61
CA LEU A 87 2.37 -16.63 -4.25
C LEU A 87 2.90 -17.70 -5.18
N ALA A 88 2.63 -18.98 -4.87
CA ALA A 88 3.10 -20.12 -5.64
C ALA A 88 2.35 -20.26 -6.98
N GLU A 89 1.05 -19.97 -7.00
CA GLU A 89 0.21 -20.10 -8.20
C GLU A 89 0.37 -18.89 -9.13
N GLU A 90 0.59 -17.70 -8.57
CA GLU A 90 0.62 -16.47 -9.36
C GLU A 90 2.03 -16.06 -9.82
N PHE A 91 3.11 -16.57 -9.19
CA PHE A 91 4.51 -16.19 -9.51
C PHE A 91 5.42 -17.38 -9.83
N PRO A 92 5.18 -18.10 -10.93
CA PRO A 92 5.96 -19.27 -11.31
C PRO A 92 7.41 -18.93 -11.70
N LYS A 93 7.73 -17.67 -12.05
CA LYS A 93 9.07 -17.24 -12.48
C LYS A 93 10.03 -16.91 -11.33
N LEU A 94 9.54 -16.78 -10.09
CA LEU A 94 10.39 -16.51 -8.92
C LEU A 94 10.95 -17.82 -8.35
N LYS A 95 12.21 -17.82 -7.87
CA LYS A 95 12.91 -19.00 -7.32
C LYS A 95 12.04 -19.83 -6.38
N THR A 96 12.20 -21.15 -6.36
CA THR A 96 11.34 -22.11 -5.62
C THR A 96 11.33 -21.97 -4.10
N ASP A 97 12.27 -21.25 -3.48
CA ASP A 97 12.29 -20.97 -2.04
C ASP A 97 11.64 -19.61 -1.74
N GLU A 98 10.53 -19.61 -0.99
CA GLU A 98 9.83 -18.41 -0.53
C GLU A 98 10.80 -17.40 0.09
N THR A 99 11.77 -17.85 0.89
CA THR A 99 12.76 -16.99 1.57
C THR A 99 13.56 -16.14 0.58
N GLU A 100 13.96 -16.74 -0.54
CA GLU A 100 14.67 -16.04 -1.61
C GLU A 100 13.73 -15.11 -2.39
N ARG A 101 12.45 -15.48 -2.58
CA ARG A 101 11.43 -14.58 -3.17
C ARG A 101 11.22 -13.33 -2.32
N PHE A 102 11.09 -13.50 -1.01
CA PHE A 102 10.95 -12.41 -0.04
C PHE A 102 12.14 -11.44 -0.13
N LYS A 103 13.37 -11.96 -0.18
CA LYS A 103 14.57 -11.12 -0.31
C LYS A 103 14.61 -10.38 -1.65
N GLN A 104 14.23 -11.03 -2.76
CA GLN A 104 14.20 -10.39 -4.07
C GLN A 104 13.21 -9.23 -4.09
N LEU A 105 11.96 -9.46 -3.67
CA LEU A 105 10.92 -8.42 -3.65
C LEU A 105 11.24 -7.29 -2.68
N THR A 106 11.83 -7.58 -1.51
CA THR A 106 12.20 -6.53 -0.55
C THR A 106 13.25 -5.58 -1.12
N ASN A 107 14.11 -6.05 -2.04
CA ASN A 107 15.15 -5.25 -2.69
C ASN A 107 14.74 -4.74 -4.09
N ASP A 108 13.52 -5.06 -4.53
CA ASP A 108 13.02 -4.65 -5.83
C ASP A 108 12.60 -3.17 -5.77
N THR A 109 13.33 -2.29 -6.48
CA THR A 109 13.09 -0.84 -6.48
C THR A 109 11.67 -0.48 -6.89
N ASN A 110 11.06 -1.26 -7.78
CA ASN A 110 9.72 -1.00 -8.26
C ASN A 110 8.67 -1.29 -7.17
N PHE A 111 8.80 -2.41 -6.46
CA PHE A 111 7.96 -2.72 -5.31
C PHE A 111 8.13 -1.66 -4.20
N GLN A 112 9.36 -1.28 -3.90
CA GLN A 112 9.66 -0.23 -2.92
C GLN A 112 8.97 1.09 -3.29
N ASN A 113 9.10 1.53 -4.54
CA ASN A 113 8.46 2.74 -5.05
C ASN A 113 6.93 2.64 -4.95
N PHE A 114 6.36 1.49 -5.29
CA PHE A 114 4.91 1.26 -5.15
C PHE A 114 4.43 1.43 -3.71
N ILE A 115 5.13 0.83 -2.73
CA ILE A 115 4.81 1.01 -1.31
C ILE A 115 4.94 2.48 -0.90
N HIS A 116 6.03 3.15 -1.29
CA HIS A 116 6.27 4.56 -0.98
C HIS A 116 5.16 5.47 -1.51
N GLU A 117 4.81 5.35 -2.79
CA GLU A 117 3.77 6.18 -3.42
C GLU A 117 2.39 5.93 -2.79
N GLY A 118 2.11 4.70 -2.38
CA GLY A 118 0.93 4.38 -1.59
C GLY A 118 0.88 5.13 -0.26
N PHE A 119 1.98 5.10 0.51
CA PHE A 119 2.07 5.84 1.76
C PHE A 119 1.99 7.36 1.56
N LYS A 120 2.62 7.91 0.51
CA LYS A 120 2.52 9.34 0.17
C LYS A 120 1.09 9.75 -0.15
N THR A 121 0.40 8.96 -0.97
CA THR A 121 -1.01 9.19 -1.31
C THR A 121 -1.87 9.19 -0.05
N LEU A 122 -1.67 8.23 0.86
CA LEU A 122 -2.37 8.20 2.15
C LEU A 122 -2.04 9.40 3.03
N ASN A 123 -0.78 9.87 3.05
CA ASN A 123 -0.41 11.07 3.79
C ASN A 123 -1.08 12.33 3.24
N GLN A 124 -1.10 12.51 1.92
CA GLN A 124 -1.82 13.63 1.29
C GLN A 124 -3.31 13.63 1.64
N LEU A 125 -3.93 12.46 1.73
CA LEU A 125 -5.31 12.30 2.15
C LEU A 125 -5.51 12.63 3.63
N LEU A 126 -4.58 12.21 4.50
CA LEU A 126 -4.56 12.59 5.91
C LEU A 126 -4.54 14.12 6.09
N LEU A 127 -3.75 14.81 5.28
CA LEU A 127 -3.65 16.27 5.32
C LEU A 127 -4.92 16.97 4.84
N LYS A 128 -5.64 16.37 3.87
CA LYS A 128 -6.92 16.90 3.36
C LYS A 128 -8.09 16.66 4.31
N ASP A 129 -8.27 15.43 4.78
CA ASP A 129 -9.33 15.07 5.74
C ASP A 129 -8.88 13.94 6.69
N LYS A 130 -8.78 14.29 7.97
CA LYS A 130 -8.35 13.40 9.05
C LYS A 130 -9.27 12.18 9.23
N ARG A 131 -10.53 12.24 8.77
CA ARG A 131 -11.52 11.14 8.86
C ARG A 131 -11.27 10.05 7.82
N LEU A 132 -10.67 10.40 6.69
CA LEU A 132 -10.42 9.47 5.59
C LEU A 132 -9.32 8.45 5.92
N VAL A 133 -8.51 8.68 6.96
CA VAL A 133 -7.35 7.83 7.25
C VAL A 133 -7.73 6.50 7.89
N THR A 134 -8.66 6.47 8.84
CA THR A 134 -9.07 5.21 9.48
C THR A 134 -9.77 4.29 8.46
N PHE A 135 -10.57 4.87 7.57
CA PHE A 135 -11.22 4.13 6.50
C PHE A 135 -10.23 3.76 5.39
N GLY A 136 -9.40 4.72 4.98
CA GLY A 136 -8.37 4.58 3.95
C GLY A 136 -7.31 3.56 4.30
N LEU A 137 -6.86 3.48 5.55
CA LEU A 137 -5.89 2.48 6.02
C LEU A 137 -6.43 1.06 5.86
N ARG A 138 -7.63 0.81 6.39
CA ARG A 138 -8.22 -0.52 6.34
C ARG A 138 -8.49 -0.94 4.90
N LYS A 139 -8.97 -0.02 4.06
CA LYS A 139 -9.18 -0.26 2.63
C LYS A 139 -7.88 -0.44 1.86
N PHE A 140 -6.85 0.35 2.19
CA PHE A 140 -5.52 0.21 1.61
C PHE A 140 -4.95 -1.17 1.94
N ILE A 141 -4.95 -1.58 3.20
CA ILE A 141 -4.45 -2.89 3.60
C ILE A 141 -5.27 -4.03 2.97
N ILE A 142 -6.58 -3.85 2.79
CA ILE A 142 -7.42 -4.84 2.10
C ILE A 142 -7.14 -4.89 0.59
N ALA A 143 -6.88 -3.74 -0.04
CA ALA A 143 -6.70 -3.62 -1.49
C ALA A 143 -5.26 -3.85 -1.96
N MET A 144 -4.28 -3.70 -1.07
CA MET A 144 -2.86 -3.90 -1.38
C MET A 144 -2.54 -5.30 -1.88
N PRO A 145 -3.12 -6.39 -1.35
CA PRO A 145 -2.95 -7.72 -1.93
C PRO A 145 -3.34 -7.77 -3.42
N ASP A 146 -4.51 -7.24 -3.78
CA ASP A 146 -4.98 -7.24 -5.18
C ASP A 146 -4.10 -6.36 -6.08
N ALA A 147 -3.67 -5.20 -5.58
CA ALA A 147 -2.78 -4.30 -6.31
C ALA A 147 -1.38 -4.91 -6.51
N LEU A 148 -0.84 -5.59 -5.49
CA LEU A 148 0.42 -6.32 -5.57
C LEU A 148 0.33 -7.48 -6.56
N ARG A 149 -0.79 -8.22 -6.58
CA ARG A 149 -1.05 -9.26 -7.58
C ARG A 149 -1.02 -8.71 -9.02
N ILE A 150 -1.60 -7.54 -9.26
CA ILE A 150 -1.59 -6.91 -10.59
C ILE A 150 -0.15 -6.52 -10.99
N PHE A 151 0.59 -5.96 -10.04
CA PHE A 151 1.98 -5.53 -10.22
C PHE A 151 2.89 -6.69 -10.65
N THR A 152 2.66 -7.90 -10.13
CA THR A 152 3.54 -9.04 -10.31
C THR A 152 3.12 -10.01 -11.44
N ILE A 153 1.86 -9.99 -11.89
CA ILE A 153 1.36 -10.87 -13.00
C ILE A 153 1.66 -10.29 -14.39
N GLY A 154 1.77 -8.96 -14.54
CA GLY A 154 2.11 -8.34 -15.83
C GLY A 154 3.54 -7.83 -15.86
N ASP A 155 4.12 -7.71 -17.07
CA ASP A 155 5.21 -6.77 -17.35
C ASP A 155 4.69 -5.33 -17.16
N PHE A 156 4.28 -5.00 -15.93
CA PHE A 156 3.59 -3.77 -15.59
C PHE A 156 4.65 -2.67 -15.44
N ASN A 157 4.81 -1.88 -16.51
CA ASN A 157 5.62 -0.67 -16.45
C ASN A 157 5.00 0.31 -15.43
N LEU A 158 5.75 0.66 -14.38
CA LEU A 158 5.26 1.51 -13.27
C LEU A 158 4.86 2.92 -13.71
N GLU A 159 5.42 3.40 -14.82
CA GLU A 159 5.00 4.68 -15.39
C GLU A 159 3.49 4.72 -15.66
N ASN A 160 2.89 3.56 -15.95
CA ASN A 160 1.44 3.41 -16.15
C ASN A 160 0.68 2.93 -14.89
N ALA A 161 1.38 2.30 -13.93
CA ALA A 161 0.75 1.77 -12.72
C ALA A 161 0.46 2.85 -11.68
N THR A 162 1.35 3.85 -11.53
CA THR A 162 1.19 4.92 -10.55
C THR A 162 -0.07 5.76 -10.80
N PRO A 163 -0.37 6.21 -12.04
CA PRO A 163 -1.63 6.90 -12.33
C PRO A 163 -2.87 6.04 -12.04
N LEU A 164 -2.86 4.76 -12.43
CA LEU A 164 -3.97 3.83 -12.19
C LEU A 164 -4.18 3.52 -10.71
N PHE A 165 -3.10 3.41 -9.94
CA PHE A 165 -3.17 3.21 -8.50
C PHE A 165 -3.67 4.47 -7.78
N VAL A 166 -3.18 5.64 -8.18
CA VAL A 166 -3.67 6.93 -7.67
C VAL A 166 -5.15 7.10 -8.02
N GLU A 167 -5.55 6.79 -9.25
CA GLU A 167 -6.96 6.80 -9.69
C GLU A 167 -7.79 5.77 -8.92
N PHE A 168 -7.24 4.60 -8.61
CA PHE A 168 -7.89 3.57 -7.82
C PHE A 168 -8.12 4.01 -6.37
N ILE A 169 -7.11 4.56 -5.72
CA ILE A 169 -7.23 5.12 -4.38
C ILE A 169 -8.22 6.29 -4.39
N GLN A 170 -8.15 7.19 -5.38
CA GLN A 170 -9.11 8.28 -5.55
C GLN A 170 -10.54 7.76 -5.74
N LYS A 171 -10.77 6.78 -6.63
CA LYS A 171 -12.09 6.16 -6.86
C LYS A 171 -12.65 5.42 -5.64
N ILE A 172 -11.81 4.73 -4.88
CA ILE A 172 -12.19 4.10 -3.60
C ILE A 172 -12.69 5.15 -2.61
N LEU A 173 -12.10 6.34 -2.63
CA LEU A 173 -12.38 7.41 -1.66
C LEU A 173 -13.53 8.31 -2.10
N GLU A 174 -13.77 8.48 -3.40
CA GLU A 174 -14.87 9.27 -3.95
C GLU A 174 -16.23 8.57 -3.88
N THR A 175 -16.25 7.24 -3.75
CA THR A 175 -17.50 6.48 -3.75
C THR A 175 -18.00 6.13 -2.35
N LYS A 176 -19.09 6.79 -1.93
CA LYS A 176 -19.97 6.36 -0.83
C LYS A 176 -20.63 4.98 -1.05
N TRP A 177 -20.32 4.27 -2.13
CA TRP A 177 -21.09 3.12 -2.62
C TRP A 177 -20.19 2.01 -3.18
N LEU A 178 -19.65 1.19 -2.28
CA LEU A 178 -18.58 0.23 -2.59
C LEU A 178 -19.03 -1.18 -3.06
N ASN A 179 -20.34 -1.46 -3.18
CA ASN A 179 -20.76 -2.80 -3.62
C ASN A 179 -20.75 -3.00 -5.15
N ASN A 180 -20.70 -1.93 -5.95
CA ASN A 180 -20.89 -2.03 -7.41
C ASN A 180 -19.60 -1.76 -8.22
N ILE A 181 -18.54 -1.26 -7.58
CA ILE A 181 -17.28 -0.92 -8.24
C ILE A 181 -16.34 -2.11 -8.37
N ALA A 182 -16.33 -3.02 -7.38
CA ALA A 182 -15.66 -4.32 -7.53
C ALA A 182 -16.21 -5.07 -8.77
N TYR A 183 -17.53 -5.00 -8.99
CA TYR A 183 -18.20 -5.59 -10.15
C TYR A 183 -17.85 -4.90 -11.48
N ARG A 184 -17.77 -3.56 -11.50
CA ARG A 184 -17.42 -2.81 -12.71
C ARG A 184 -15.95 -2.93 -13.10
N TRP A 185 -15.05 -3.15 -12.15
CA TRP A 185 -13.63 -3.38 -12.45
C TRP A 185 -13.32 -4.81 -12.84
N ILE A 186 -14.00 -5.82 -12.29
CA ILE A 186 -13.96 -7.18 -12.86
C ILE A 186 -14.36 -7.15 -14.35
N ASN A 187 -15.39 -6.38 -14.70
CA ASN A 187 -15.84 -6.23 -16.09
C ASN A 187 -14.90 -5.38 -16.97
N ALA A 188 -14.32 -4.30 -16.44
CA ALA A 188 -13.31 -3.52 -17.17
C ALA A 188 -12.01 -4.33 -17.38
N PHE A 189 -11.67 -5.21 -16.45
CA PHE A 189 -10.52 -6.10 -16.51
C PHE A 189 -10.72 -7.25 -17.50
N GLU A 190 -11.92 -7.83 -17.58
CA GLU A 190 -12.34 -8.75 -18.66
C GLU A 190 -12.26 -8.07 -20.03
N ALA A 191 -12.74 -6.82 -20.14
CA ALA A 191 -12.63 -6.04 -21.39
C ALA A 191 -11.18 -5.74 -21.78
N MET A 192 -10.29 -5.51 -20.81
CA MET A 192 -8.86 -5.27 -21.08
C MET A 192 -8.09 -6.55 -21.42
N LYS A 193 -8.50 -7.73 -20.94
CA LYS A 193 -7.98 -9.03 -21.40
C LYS A 193 -8.33 -9.28 -22.86
N LEU A 194 -9.55 -8.92 -23.30
CA LEU A 194 -9.99 -9.06 -24.68
C LEU A 194 -9.22 -8.17 -25.67
N LEU A 195 -8.70 -7.03 -25.20
CA LEU A 195 -7.92 -6.09 -26.02
C LEU A 195 -6.45 -6.51 -26.24
N LYS A 196 -5.95 -7.55 -25.56
CA LYS A 196 -4.56 -8.03 -25.68
C LYS A 196 -4.38 -9.28 -26.58
N HIS A 197 -5.44 -9.81 -27.20
CA HIS A 197 -5.34 -10.86 -28.22
C HIS A 197 -5.68 -10.31 -29.62
N PRO A 198 -4.70 -10.12 -30.52
CA PRO A 198 -5.00 -9.90 -31.93
C PRO A 198 -5.23 -11.28 -32.57
N TYR A 199 -6.40 -11.88 -32.35
CA TYR A 199 -6.88 -12.94 -33.23
C TYR A 199 -8.04 -12.42 -34.05
N PRO A 200 -8.00 -12.53 -35.39
CA PRO A 200 -9.17 -12.25 -36.20
C PRO A 200 -10.22 -13.31 -35.85
N LEU A 201 -11.36 -12.87 -35.33
CA LEU A 201 -12.57 -13.66 -35.39
C LEU A 201 -12.83 -13.94 -36.87
N LYS A 202 -12.42 -15.12 -37.36
CA LYS A 202 -13.02 -15.70 -38.56
C LYS A 202 -14.49 -15.89 -38.22
N MET A 203 -15.31 -14.91 -38.56
CA MET A 203 -16.74 -15.12 -38.62
C MET A 203 -16.99 -16.21 -39.67
N PRO A 204 -17.75 -17.27 -39.36
CA PRO A 204 -18.24 -18.14 -40.40
C PRO A 204 -19.11 -17.27 -41.32
N LEU A 205 -18.69 -17.16 -42.58
CA LEU A 205 -19.58 -16.70 -43.65
C LEU A 205 -20.82 -17.58 -43.56
N LYS A 206 -21.96 -16.97 -43.23
CA LYS A 206 -23.25 -17.56 -43.58
C LYS A 206 -23.24 -17.64 -45.10
N GLU A 207 -23.01 -18.83 -45.62
CA GLU A 207 -23.57 -19.19 -46.91
C GLU A 207 -25.08 -19.13 -46.75
N SER A 208 -25.68 -18.07 -47.27
CA SER A 208 -27.10 -18.04 -47.59
C SER A 208 -27.21 -18.09 -49.11
N LEU A 209 -27.79 -19.21 -49.53
CA LEU A 209 -28.41 -19.55 -50.81
C LEU A 209 -28.93 -18.35 -51.62
#